data_AF-A0A942QFT2-F1
#
_entry.id   AF-A0A942QFT2-F1
#
_cell.length_a   1.000
_cell.length_b   1.000
_cell.length_c   1.000
_cell.angle_alpha   90.00
_cell.angle_beta   90.00
_cell.angle_gamma   90.00
#
_symmetry.space_group_name_H-M   'P 1'
#
loop_
_entity.id
_entity.type
_entity.pdbx_description
1 polymer ?
#
loop_
_entity_poly.entity_id
_entity_poly.type
_entity_poly.pdbx_seq_one_letter_code
_entity_poly.pdbx_strand_id
1 'polypeptide(L)'
;MSALQATLARAAVHLDSPNGDLVKVLVNSRSNAEATLAATILRGRIPDLELVMLFNLRELISELPSEPFWVPHELEVLGRVLGYMSTGAKWSKSFEPQGNPAVLEFVGDGNRIDSVWMHSARLKTALVGPNTDFIGEQAIEALVSSSDLGEGLVDALRALGHDLAPRFYFNVEDYMVENAVATLDDIRAIF
;
A
#
# COMPACT_ATOMS: atom_id res chain seq x y z
N MET A 1 7.04 6.23 -16.58
CA MET A 1 6.60 5.19 -15.63
C MET A 1 7.60 5.16 -14.49
N SER A 2 7.18 5.51 -13.29
CA SER A 2 8.01 5.51 -12.08
C SER A 2 8.36 4.07 -11.66
N ALA A 3 9.39 3.91 -10.82
CA ALA A 3 9.76 2.59 -10.28
C ALA A 3 8.61 1.98 -9.45
N LEU A 4 7.87 2.81 -8.71
CA LEU A 4 6.69 2.39 -7.96
C LEU A 4 5.58 1.90 -8.90
N GLN A 5 5.29 2.63 -9.99
CA GLN A 5 4.30 2.20 -10.96
C GLN A 5 4.66 0.84 -11.58
N ALA A 6 5.94 0.64 -11.91
CA ALA A 6 6.41 -0.64 -12.45
C ALA A 6 6.23 -1.79 -11.44
N THR A 7 6.55 -1.55 -10.17
CA THR A 7 6.35 -2.53 -9.08
C THR A 7 4.89 -2.89 -8.89
N LEU A 8 3.99 -1.89 -8.81
CA LEU A 8 2.55 -2.10 -8.66
C LEU A 8 1.97 -2.86 -9.86
N ALA A 9 2.31 -2.46 -11.08
CA ALA A 9 1.84 -3.13 -12.29
C ALA A 9 2.27 -4.61 -12.34
N ARG A 10 3.48 -4.94 -11.89
CA ARG A 10 3.95 -6.34 -11.83
C ARG A 10 3.30 -7.12 -10.70
N ALA A 11 3.07 -6.50 -9.54
CA ALA A 11 2.33 -7.13 -8.46
C ALA A 11 0.88 -7.49 -8.87
N ALA A 12 0.25 -6.68 -9.72
CA ALA A 12 -1.11 -6.91 -10.22
C ALA A 12 -1.26 -8.23 -10.96
N VAL A 13 -0.26 -8.59 -11.77
CA VAL A 13 -0.24 -9.86 -12.52
C VAL A 13 -0.35 -11.07 -11.56
N HIS A 14 0.22 -10.97 -10.37
CA HIS A 14 0.21 -12.06 -9.39
C HIS A 14 -1.07 -12.13 -8.57
N LEU A 15 -1.75 -11.00 -8.36
CA LEU A 15 -3.04 -10.98 -7.65
C LEU A 15 -4.14 -11.73 -8.41
N ASP A 16 -4.12 -11.67 -9.74
CA ASP A 16 -5.06 -12.41 -10.60
C ASP A 16 -4.63 -13.87 -10.87
N SER A 17 -3.52 -14.32 -10.27
CA SER A 17 -2.98 -15.67 -10.47
C SER A 17 -3.50 -16.66 -9.42
N PRO A 18 -3.29 -17.98 -9.58
CA PRO A 18 -3.56 -18.96 -8.53
C PRO A 18 -2.79 -18.73 -7.21
N ASN A 19 -1.80 -17.83 -7.21
CA ASN A 19 -1.06 -17.43 -6.01
C ASN A 19 -1.61 -16.15 -5.36
N GLY A 20 -2.69 -15.56 -5.90
CA GLY A 20 -3.21 -14.25 -5.48
C GLY A 20 -3.46 -14.14 -3.98
N ASP A 21 -4.08 -15.15 -3.37
CA ASP A 21 -4.34 -15.16 -1.93
C ASP A 21 -3.05 -15.09 -1.10
N LEU A 22 -2.01 -15.84 -1.47
CA LEU A 22 -0.72 -15.79 -0.78
C LEU A 22 -0.01 -14.45 -0.97
N VAL A 23 -0.16 -13.83 -2.14
CA VAL A 23 0.38 -12.50 -2.42
C VAL A 23 -0.31 -11.46 -1.56
N LYS A 24 -1.64 -11.52 -1.43
CA LYS A 24 -2.41 -10.65 -0.55
C LYS A 24 -1.99 -10.81 0.91
N VAL A 25 -1.81 -12.05 1.38
CA VAL A 25 -1.29 -12.33 2.73
C VAL A 25 0.10 -11.72 2.90
N LEU A 26 1.03 -11.97 1.97
CA LEU A 26 2.39 -11.42 2.07
C LEU A 26 2.38 -9.89 2.14
N VAL A 27 1.64 -9.25 1.23
CA VAL A 27 1.63 -7.78 1.10
C VAL A 27 0.89 -7.10 2.26
N ASN A 28 -0.15 -7.72 2.82
CA ASN A 28 -0.95 -7.13 3.90
C ASN A 28 -0.47 -7.51 5.31
N SER A 29 0.43 -8.49 5.44
CA SER A 29 0.80 -9.01 6.75
C SER A 29 1.64 -8.02 7.55
N ARG A 30 1.15 -7.70 8.76
CA ARG A 30 1.89 -6.94 9.78
C ARG A 30 2.86 -7.83 10.60
N SER A 31 2.66 -9.15 10.61
CA SER A 31 3.56 -10.08 11.29
C SER A 31 4.69 -10.49 10.36
N ASN A 32 5.92 -10.46 10.88
CA ASN A 32 7.06 -10.94 10.10
C ASN A 32 7.01 -12.45 9.91
N ALA A 33 6.45 -13.20 10.88
CA ALA A 33 6.26 -14.64 10.72
C ALA A 33 5.26 -15.00 9.61
N GLU A 34 4.08 -14.37 9.59
CA GLU A 34 3.07 -14.63 8.55
C GLU A 34 3.60 -14.24 7.16
N ALA A 35 4.21 -13.07 7.03
CA ALA A 35 4.85 -12.64 5.79
C ALA A 35 5.95 -13.64 5.35
N THR A 36 6.80 -14.10 6.26
CA THR A 36 7.87 -15.07 5.96
C THR A 36 7.33 -16.44 5.55
N LEU A 37 6.24 -16.89 6.15
CA LEU A 37 5.58 -18.14 5.76
C LEU A 37 4.98 -18.03 4.35
N ALA A 38 4.25 -16.95 4.07
CA ALA A 38 3.71 -16.69 2.73
C ALA A 38 4.83 -16.61 1.68
N ALA A 39 5.92 -15.89 2.00
CA ALA A 39 7.11 -15.77 1.16
C ALA A 39 7.76 -17.12 0.85
N THR A 40 7.89 -17.98 1.86
CA THR A 40 8.49 -19.32 1.71
C THR A 40 7.68 -20.18 0.75
N ILE A 41 6.35 -20.12 0.81
CA ILE A 41 5.46 -20.84 -0.11
C ILE A 41 5.55 -20.25 -1.52
N LEU A 42 5.59 -18.92 -1.65
CA LEU A 42 5.66 -18.21 -2.93
C LEU A 42 6.99 -18.41 -3.65
N ARG A 43 8.11 -18.54 -2.94
CA ARG A 43 9.45 -18.72 -3.51
C ARG A 43 9.55 -19.93 -4.45
N GLY A 44 8.79 -20.99 -4.19
CA GLY A 44 8.71 -22.17 -5.07
C GLY A 44 7.78 -22.00 -6.29
N ARG A 45 7.12 -20.85 -6.44
CA ARG A 45 6.01 -20.64 -7.39
C ARG A 45 6.17 -19.41 -8.27
N ILE A 46 6.91 -18.39 -7.83
CA ILE A 46 7.18 -17.17 -8.59
C ILE A 46 8.69 -16.88 -8.64
N PRO A 47 9.19 -16.17 -9.67
CA PRO A 47 10.57 -15.72 -9.74
C PRO A 47 11.00 -14.89 -8.51
N ASP A 48 12.24 -15.07 -8.05
CA ASP A 48 12.80 -14.34 -6.90
C ASP A 48 12.71 -12.82 -7.07
N LEU A 49 12.96 -12.30 -8.28
CA LEU A 49 12.82 -10.87 -8.58
C LEU A 49 11.40 -10.36 -8.30
N GLU A 50 10.39 -11.19 -8.53
CA GLU A 50 8.99 -10.84 -8.30
C GLU A 50 8.64 -10.90 -6.82
N LEU A 51 9.21 -11.87 -6.11
CA LEU A 51 9.09 -11.96 -4.66
C LEU A 51 9.72 -10.75 -3.95
N VAL A 52 10.91 -10.31 -4.38
CA VAL A 52 11.57 -9.10 -3.86
C VAL A 52 10.70 -7.84 -4.05
N MET A 53 10.06 -7.71 -5.21
CA MET A 53 9.13 -6.59 -5.43
C MET A 53 7.93 -6.63 -4.49
N LEU A 54 7.39 -7.82 -4.19
CA LEU A 54 6.30 -7.98 -3.23
C LEU A 54 6.74 -7.62 -1.80
N PHE A 55 7.98 -7.93 -1.41
CA PHE A 55 8.54 -7.48 -0.13
C PHE A 55 8.62 -5.95 -0.07
N ASN A 56 9.16 -5.32 -1.11
CA ASN A 56 9.27 -3.85 -1.15
C ASN A 56 7.89 -3.17 -1.16
N LEU A 57 6.88 -3.80 -1.79
CA LEU A 57 5.50 -3.33 -1.74
C LEU A 57 4.90 -3.46 -0.33
N ARG A 58 5.15 -4.58 0.36
CA ARG A 58 4.75 -4.77 1.76
C ARG A 58 5.34 -3.68 2.65
N GLU A 59 6.64 -3.40 2.56
CA GLU A 59 7.29 -2.37 3.38
C GLU A 59 6.68 -0.99 3.11
N LEU A 60 6.42 -0.65 1.85
CA LEU A 60 5.73 0.58 1.50
C LEU A 60 4.33 0.67 2.12
N ILE A 61 3.57 -0.42 2.05
CA ILE A 61 2.23 -0.52 2.64
C ILE A 61 2.28 -0.43 4.16
N SER A 62 3.30 -1.02 4.80
CA SER A 62 3.43 -0.97 6.26
C SER A 62 3.72 0.43 6.80
N GLU A 63 4.34 1.29 6.00
CA GLU A 63 4.60 2.68 6.34
C GLU A 63 3.38 3.59 6.17
N LEU A 64 2.31 3.13 5.51
CA LEU A 64 1.10 3.94 5.37
C LEU A 64 0.45 4.18 6.74
N PRO A 65 0.01 5.42 7.02
CA PRO A 65 -0.53 5.79 8.32
C PRO A 65 -1.89 5.12 8.57
N SER A 66 -2.11 4.70 9.81
CA SER A 66 -3.43 4.25 10.25
C SER A 66 -4.40 5.42 10.38
N GLU A 67 -5.63 5.24 9.96
CA GLU A 67 -6.69 6.25 10.03
C GLU A 67 -7.41 6.23 11.38
N PRO A 68 -7.75 7.37 11.99
CA PRO A 68 -7.41 8.74 11.58
C PRO A 68 -5.96 9.11 11.94
N PHE A 69 -5.35 10.05 11.20
CA PHE A 69 -4.00 10.53 11.47
C PHE A 69 -3.85 12.04 11.27
N TRP A 70 -2.78 12.57 11.86
CA TRP A 70 -2.40 13.99 11.75
C TRP A 70 -1.21 14.14 10.83
N VAL A 71 -1.20 15.22 10.05
CA VAL A 71 -0.12 15.56 9.14
C VAL A 71 0.49 16.92 9.49
N PRO A 72 1.77 17.16 9.15
CA PRO A 72 2.41 18.46 9.39
C PRO A 72 1.80 19.63 8.61
N HIS A 73 1.19 19.36 7.46
CA HIS A 73 0.62 20.40 6.60
C HIS A 73 -0.89 20.25 6.44
N GLU A 74 -1.59 21.37 6.28
CA GLU A 74 -3.04 21.38 6.06
C GLU A 74 -3.43 20.75 4.72
N LEU A 75 -4.61 20.13 4.67
CA LEU A 75 -5.15 19.48 3.49
C LEU A 75 -5.26 20.39 2.25
N GLU A 76 -5.35 21.70 2.44
CA GLU A 76 -5.34 22.69 1.35
C GLU A 76 -4.08 22.62 0.46
N VAL A 77 -2.98 22.09 0.99
CA VAL A 77 -1.76 21.86 0.21
C VAL A 77 -2.00 20.90 -0.94
N LEU A 78 -2.90 19.91 -0.79
CA LEU A 78 -3.24 18.97 -1.85
C LEU A 78 -3.82 19.69 -3.07
N GLY A 79 -4.70 20.68 -2.87
CA GLY A 79 -5.23 21.48 -3.97
C GLY A 79 -4.17 22.37 -4.61
N ARG A 80 -3.40 23.06 -3.77
CA ARG A 80 -2.41 24.06 -4.19
C ARG A 80 -1.23 23.46 -4.97
N VAL A 81 -0.74 22.31 -4.54
CA VAL A 81 0.48 21.69 -5.08
C VAL A 81 0.15 20.58 -6.07
N LEU A 82 -0.87 19.77 -5.77
CA LEU A 82 -1.16 18.55 -6.54
C LEU A 82 -2.46 18.63 -7.34
N GLY A 83 -3.20 19.74 -7.27
CA GLY A 83 -4.42 19.96 -8.06
C GLY A 83 -5.63 19.16 -7.60
N TYR A 84 -5.70 18.77 -6.32
CA TYR A 84 -6.91 18.17 -5.76
C TYR A 84 -8.07 19.17 -5.74
N MET A 85 -9.27 18.69 -6.03
CA MET A 85 -10.50 19.47 -5.94
C MET A 85 -11.08 19.36 -4.52
N SER A 86 -11.47 20.49 -3.94
CA SER A 86 -12.14 20.52 -2.64
C SER A 86 -13.66 20.56 -2.78
N THR A 87 -14.35 19.80 -1.93
CA THR A 87 -15.80 19.93 -1.72
C THR A 87 -16.12 20.17 -0.23
N GLY A 88 -15.30 20.97 0.45
CA GLY A 88 -15.37 21.21 1.89
C GLY A 88 -14.43 20.27 2.64
N ALA A 89 -14.98 19.32 3.41
CA ALA A 89 -14.21 18.36 4.20
C ALA A 89 -13.55 17.23 3.38
N LYS A 90 -13.44 17.41 2.05
CA LYS A 90 -12.96 16.38 1.13
C LYS A 90 -12.08 16.98 0.06
N TRP A 91 -10.98 16.31 -0.22
CA TRP A 91 -10.02 16.64 -1.26
C TRP A 91 -9.87 15.44 -2.19
N SER A 92 -10.31 15.57 -3.43
CA SER A 92 -10.30 14.46 -4.39
C SER A 92 -9.49 14.78 -5.64
N LYS A 93 -8.83 13.76 -6.19
CA LYS A 93 -8.14 13.82 -7.48
C LYS A 93 -8.46 12.59 -8.30
N SER A 94 -8.86 12.82 -9.53
CA SER A 94 -9.11 11.76 -10.51
C SER A 94 -7.83 11.41 -11.27
N PHE A 95 -7.69 10.13 -11.57
CA PHE A 95 -6.64 9.54 -12.37
C PHE A 95 -7.30 8.71 -13.47
N GLU A 96 -6.69 8.66 -14.65
CA GLU A 96 -7.17 7.82 -15.78
C GLU A 96 -6.10 6.84 -16.26
N PRO A 97 -5.60 5.93 -15.40
CA PRO A 97 -4.63 4.93 -15.81
C PRO A 97 -5.24 4.01 -16.87
N GLN A 98 -4.67 4.06 -18.08
CA GLN A 98 -5.00 3.13 -19.17
C GLN A 98 -6.51 3.06 -19.49
N GLY A 99 -7.24 4.16 -19.27
CA GLY A 99 -8.69 4.25 -19.55
C GLY A 99 -9.60 3.72 -18.45
N ASN A 100 -9.07 3.37 -17.27
CA ASN A 100 -9.86 3.01 -16.10
C ASN A 100 -9.89 4.18 -15.11
N PRO A 101 -11.02 4.91 -14.97
CA PRO A 101 -11.11 6.02 -14.04
C PRO A 101 -10.90 5.55 -12.60
N ALA A 102 -10.04 6.26 -11.89
CA ALA A 102 -9.78 6.08 -10.48
C ALA A 102 -9.80 7.43 -9.75
N VAL A 103 -10.17 7.44 -8.47
CA VAL A 103 -10.18 8.67 -7.65
C VAL A 103 -9.54 8.36 -6.30
N LEU A 104 -8.65 9.25 -5.86
CA LEU A 104 -8.15 9.28 -4.50
C LEU A 104 -8.81 10.45 -3.77
N GLU A 105 -9.44 10.17 -2.62
CA GLU A 105 -10.15 11.15 -1.81
C GLU A 105 -9.59 11.15 -0.38
N PHE A 106 -9.17 12.30 0.11
CA PHE A 106 -8.82 12.54 1.51
C PHE A 106 -9.99 13.24 2.19
N VAL A 107 -10.49 12.65 3.27
CA VAL A 107 -11.58 13.19 4.08
C VAL A 107 -11.02 13.65 5.41
N GLY A 108 -11.27 14.90 5.78
CA GLY A 108 -10.76 15.47 7.02
C GLY A 108 -10.94 16.98 7.10
N ASP A 109 -10.30 17.58 8.11
CA ASP A 109 -10.35 19.02 8.38
C ASP A 109 -9.00 19.52 8.91
N GLY A 110 -8.60 20.70 8.45
CA GLY A 110 -7.28 21.27 8.72
C GLY A 110 -6.14 20.31 8.37
N ASN A 111 -5.39 19.88 9.39
CA ASN A 111 -4.28 18.94 9.27
C ASN A 111 -4.59 17.54 9.83
N ARG A 112 -5.88 17.23 10.04
CA ARG A 112 -6.35 15.91 10.44
C ARG A 112 -7.02 15.22 9.27
N ILE A 113 -6.60 13.99 9.01
CA ILE A 113 -7.24 13.08 8.05
C ILE A 113 -8.04 12.07 8.84
N ASP A 114 -9.34 12.04 8.60
CA ASP A 114 -10.24 11.07 9.21
C ASP A 114 -10.27 9.76 8.41
N SER A 115 -10.19 9.85 7.07
CA SER A 115 -10.10 8.67 6.20
C SER A 115 -9.58 9.00 4.81
N VAL A 116 -8.98 8.01 4.15
CA VAL A 116 -8.54 8.04 2.75
C VAL A 116 -9.35 7.01 1.98
N TRP A 117 -9.95 7.44 0.89
CA TRP A 117 -10.82 6.63 0.05
C TRP A 117 -10.25 6.46 -1.34
N MET A 118 -10.33 5.24 -1.83
CA MET A 118 -9.92 4.88 -3.18
C MET A 118 -11.14 4.40 -3.96
N HIS A 119 -11.32 4.98 -5.13
CA HIS A 119 -12.37 4.65 -6.06
C HIS A 119 -11.74 4.17 -7.35
N SER A 120 -12.31 3.11 -7.91
CA SER A 120 -12.08 2.67 -9.28
C SER A 120 -13.44 2.36 -9.92
N ALA A 121 -13.45 2.03 -11.22
CA ALA A 121 -14.66 1.59 -11.91
C ALA A 121 -15.38 0.40 -11.23
N ARG A 122 -14.65 -0.43 -10.47
CA ARG A 122 -15.19 -1.65 -9.85
C ARG A 122 -15.39 -1.55 -8.35
N LEU A 123 -14.77 -0.57 -7.70
CA LEU A 123 -14.56 -0.62 -6.27
C LEU A 123 -14.54 0.77 -5.64
N LYS A 124 -15.16 0.90 -4.48
CA LYS A 124 -15.01 2.03 -3.58
C LYS A 124 -14.66 1.48 -2.21
N THR A 125 -13.49 1.84 -1.70
CA THR A 125 -12.97 1.28 -0.45
C THR A 125 -12.14 2.32 0.30
N ALA A 126 -12.12 2.22 1.63
CA ALA A 126 -11.22 3.01 2.45
C ALA A 126 -9.83 2.35 2.43
N LEU A 127 -8.76 3.13 2.63
CA LEU A 127 -7.40 2.60 2.73
C LEU A 127 -7.31 1.60 3.88
N VAL A 128 -7.84 1.96 5.04
CA VAL A 128 -7.89 1.09 6.22
C VAL A 128 -9.26 0.43 6.32
N GLY A 129 -9.27 -0.87 6.66
CA GLY A 129 -10.50 -1.64 6.84
C GLY A 129 -11.34 -1.17 8.03
N PRO A 130 -12.66 -1.41 8.02
CA PRO A 130 -13.51 -1.07 9.16
C PRO A 130 -13.12 -1.89 10.39
N ASN A 131 -12.77 -1.19 11.49
CA ASN A 131 -12.33 -1.78 12.77
C ASN A 131 -11.02 -2.58 12.71
N THR A 132 -10.13 -2.24 11.79
CA THR A 132 -8.83 -2.88 11.69
C THR A 132 -7.72 -1.84 11.54
N ASP A 133 -6.50 -2.18 11.96
CA ASP A 133 -5.28 -1.40 11.64
C ASP A 133 -4.65 -1.88 10.31
N PHE A 134 -5.39 -2.70 9.56
CA PHE A 134 -4.95 -3.33 8.32
C PHE A 134 -5.47 -2.57 7.11
N ILE A 135 -4.66 -2.51 6.06
CA ILE A 135 -5.15 -2.06 4.77
C ILE A 135 -6.22 -3.04 4.30
N GLY A 136 -7.35 -2.51 3.84
CA GLY A 136 -8.40 -3.35 3.29
C GLY A 136 -7.87 -4.15 2.11
N GLU A 137 -8.23 -5.43 1.98
CA GLU A 137 -7.83 -6.24 0.81
C GLU A 137 -8.19 -5.55 -0.52
N GLN A 138 -9.38 -4.96 -0.53
CA GLN A 138 -9.89 -4.10 -1.59
C GLN A 138 -9.00 -2.88 -1.87
N ALA A 139 -8.41 -2.27 -0.83
CA ALA A 139 -7.49 -1.16 -0.98
C ALA A 139 -6.17 -1.60 -1.64
N ILE A 140 -5.65 -2.79 -1.29
CA ILE A 140 -4.48 -3.37 -1.96
C ILE A 140 -4.80 -3.63 -3.43
N GLU A 141 -5.95 -4.24 -3.72
CA GLU A 141 -6.39 -4.44 -5.10
C GLU A 141 -6.48 -3.12 -5.86
N ALA A 142 -7.00 -2.05 -5.25
CA ALA A 142 -7.08 -0.73 -5.87
C ALA A 142 -5.70 -0.13 -6.15
N LEU A 143 -4.78 -0.16 -5.20
CA LEU A 143 -3.41 0.36 -5.32
C LEU A 143 -2.63 -0.40 -6.40
N VAL A 144 -2.79 -1.72 -6.42
CA VAL A 144 -2.06 -2.60 -7.33
C VAL A 144 -2.65 -2.55 -8.75
N SER A 145 -3.98 -2.51 -8.88
CA SER A 145 -4.67 -2.43 -10.19
C SER A 145 -4.51 -1.06 -10.85
N SER A 146 -4.15 -0.02 -10.08
CA SER A 146 -4.07 1.36 -10.55
C SER A 146 -2.77 1.99 -10.06
N SER A 147 -1.71 1.80 -10.84
CA SER A 147 -0.37 2.28 -10.50
C SER A 147 -0.30 3.81 -10.26
N ASP A 148 -1.13 4.59 -10.96
CA ASP A 148 -1.25 6.04 -10.76
C ASP A 148 -1.89 6.40 -9.42
N LEU A 149 -2.77 5.56 -8.89
CA LEU A 149 -3.42 5.74 -7.59
C LEU A 149 -2.39 5.59 -6.47
N GLY A 150 -1.52 4.57 -6.57
CA GLY A 150 -0.44 4.34 -5.61
C GLY A 150 0.59 5.48 -5.61
N GLU A 151 1.01 5.95 -6.78
CA GLU A 151 1.92 7.11 -6.88
C GLU A 151 1.24 8.38 -6.35
N GLY A 152 -0.03 8.60 -6.71
CA GLY A 152 -0.82 9.73 -6.20
C GLY A 152 -0.96 9.73 -4.68
N LEU A 153 -1.11 8.56 -4.06
CA LEU A 153 -1.15 8.43 -2.60
C LEU A 153 0.19 8.82 -1.96
N VAL A 154 1.29 8.30 -2.48
CA VAL A 154 2.64 8.62 -1.96
C VAL A 154 2.96 10.10 -2.12
N ASP A 155 2.66 10.69 -3.28
CA ASP A 155 2.90 12.11 -3.54
C ASP A 155 2.03 13.00 -2.65
N ALA A 156 0.76 12.63 -2.41
CA ALA A 156 -0.12 13.34 -1.50
C ALA A 156 0.40 13.30 -0.06
N LEU A 157 0.81 12.13 0.43
CA LEU A 157 1.37 11.99 1.78
C LEU A 157 2.64 12.83 1.94
N ARG A 158 3.56 12.80 0.97
CA ARG A 158 4.75 13.67 0.99
C ARG A 158 4.41 15.15 0.96
N ALA A 159 3.47 15.56 0.12
CA ALA A 159 3.02 16.96 0.07
C ALA A 159 2.41 17.43 1.39
N LEU A 160 1.80 16.51 2.15
CA LEU A 160 1.29 16.77 3.49
C LEU A 160 2.37 16.74 4.58
N GLY A 161 3.62 16.45 4.23
CA GLY A 161 4.76 16.36 5.15
C GLY A 161 4.89 15.00 5.82
N HIS A 162 4.22 13.97 5.30
CA HIS A 162 4.35 12.59 5.76
C HIS A 162 5.32 11.83 4.86
N ASP A 163 6.58 11.78 5.27
CA ASP A 163 7.65 11.09 4.54
C ASP A 163 7.61 9.59 4.83
N LEU A 164 7.31 8.80 3.80
CA LEU A 164 7.42 7.34 3.85
C LEU A 164 8.89 6.94 3.74
N ALA A 165 9.38 6.12 4.69
CA ALA A 165 10.74 5.63 4.71
C ALA A 165 10.80 4.08 4.70
N PRO A 166 10.18 3.41 3.71
CA PRO A 166 10.14 1.95 3.69
C PRO A 166 11.53 1.37 3.50
N ARG A 167 11.73 0.19 4.09
CA ARG A 167 12.92 -0.61 3.82
C ARG A 167 12.83 -1.21 2.42
N PHE A 168 13.99 -1.36 1.79
CA PHE A 168 14.09 -1.95 0.46
C PHE A 168 15.08 -3.11 0.49
N TYR A 169 14.65 -4.22 -0.10
CA TYR A 169 15.43 -5.43 -0.27
C TYR A 169 15.85 -5.56 -1.73
N PHE A 170 17.05 -6.08 -1.96
CA PHE A 170 17.61 -6.30 -3.30
C PHE A 170 17.54 -7.77 -3.73
N ASN A 171 17.50 -8.68 -2.77
CA ASN A 171 17.35 -10.11 -2.99
C ASN A 171 16.47 -10.74 -1.89
N VAL A 172 16.09 -12.01 -2.07
CA VAL A 172 15.20 -12.72 -1.14
C VAL A 172 15.92 -13.03 0.17
N GLU A 173 17.20 -13.36 0.12
CA GLU A 173 18.02 -13.69 1.27
C GLU A 173 18.12 -12.52 2.26
N ASP A 174 18.25 -11.28 1.78
CA ASP A 174 18.29 -10.07 2.62
C ASP A 174 17.05 -10.01 3.52
N TYR A 175 15.86 -10.16 2.91
CA TYR A 175 14.59 -10.17 3.63
C TYR A 175 14.53 -11.30 4.65
N MET A 176 14.90 -12.52 4.24
CA MET A 176 14.78 -13.71 5.08
C MET A 176 15.74 -13.66 6.27
N VAL A 177 16.97 -13.17 6.07
CA VAL A 177 17.97 -13.06 7.15
C VAL A 177 17.56 -11.99 8.16
N GLU A 178 17.11 -10.84 7.69
CA GLU A 178 16.69 -9.75 8.58
C GLU A 178 15.48 -10.14 9.44
N ASN A 179 14.51 -10.83 8.83
CA ASN A 179 13.27 -11.21 9.51
C ASN A 179 13.34 -12.56 10.23
N ALA A 180 14.46 -13.29 10.16
CA ALA A 180 14.60 -14.62 10.75
C ALA A 180 14.39 -14.62 12.28
N VAL A 181 15.02 -13.68 12.98
CA VAL A 181 14.93 -13.60 14.45
C VAL A 181 13.52 -13.20 14.88
N ALA A 182 12.96 -12.15 14.28
CA ALA A 182 11.59 -11.71 14.55
C ALA A 182 10.57 -12.81 14.28
N THR A 183 10.74 -13.57 13.19
CA THR A 183 9.88 -14.71 12.85
C THR A 183 9.97 -15.82 13.91
N LEU A 184 11.18 -16.15 14.38
CA LEU A 184 11.35 -17.17 15.42
C LEU A 184 10.72 -16.75 16.75
N ASP A 185 10.84 -15.47 17.11
CA ASP A 185 10.24 -14.92 18.32
C ASP A 185 8.71 -14.90 18.24
N ASP A 186 8.15 -14.47 17.10
CA ASP A 186 6.70 -14.53 16.82
C ASP A 186 6.15 -15.95 16.92
N ILE A 187 6.83 -16.93 16.31
CA ILE A 187 6.42 -18.35 16.36
C ILE A 187 6.44 -18.86 17.81
N ARG A 188 7.48 -18.54 18.58
CA ARG A 188 7.60 -18.95 19.99
C ARG A 188 6.56 -18.31 20.89
N ALA A 189 6.04 -17.13 20.54
CA ALA A 189 4.98 -16.51 21.33
C ALA A 189 3.63 -17.25 21.21
N ILE A 190 3.46 -18.07 20.15
CA ILE A 190 2.23 -18.81 19.86
C ILE A 190 2.26 -20.23 20.44
N PHE A 191 3.44 -20.84 20.61
CA PHE A 191 3.64 -22.22 21.07
C PHE A 191 4.24 -22.29 22.48
#